data_AF-A0A0F9PT44-F1
#
_entry.id   AF-A0A0F9PT44-F1
#
_cell.length_a   1.000
_cell.length_b   1.000
_cell.length_c   1.000
_cell.angle_alpha   90.00
_cell.angle_beta   90.00
_cell.angle_gamma   90.00
#
_symmetry.space_group_name_H-M   'P 1'
#
loop_
_entity.id
_entity.type
_entity.pdbx_description
1 polymer ?
#
loop_
_entity_poly.entity_id
_entity_poly.type
_entity_poly.pdbx_seq_one_letter_code
_entity_poly.pdbx_strand_id
1 'polypeptide(L)'
;MRLPVPTPDPAQIRIARDFTLAEVLRSREHPELQTTPDQLTGQQTVNFMRLTHEFLQPARNRLDHRFIMNSWLRSEALDRVVTDGKVSRMRRHLLGLAADFYVHDIPAQIMLRTIARNPEDLVWDRLCLYSRENRLHVDTCPWEEGPPRKLFYIDWVEVSIDLAIQFSTAGLGPSQGGGTP
;
A
#
# COMPACT_ATOMS: atom_id res chain seq x y z
N MET A 1 -37.60 -21.04 -9.93
CA MET A 1 -36.30 -20.50 -10.38
C MET A 1 -35.96 -19.30 -9.52
N ARG A 2 -34.85 -19.31 -8.78
CA ARG A 2 -34.31 -18.06 -8.22
C ARG A 2 -33.52 -17.38 -9.33
N LEU A 3 -33.85 -16.13 -9.63
CA LEU A 3 -33.05 -15.31 -10.53
C LEU A 3 -31.65 -15.16 -9.91
N PRO A 4 -30.57 -15.20 -10.71
CA PRO A 4 -29.23 -14.92 -10.20
C PRO A 4 -29.23 -13.51 -9.60
N VAL A 5 -28.81 -13.40 -8.35
CA VAL A 5 -28.59 -12.09 -7.72
C VAL A 5 -27.43 -11.44 -8.45
N PRO A 6 -27.59 -10.22 -9.00
CA PRO A 6 -26.49 -9.54 -9.66
C PRO A 6 -25.34 -9.32 -8.67
N THR A 7 -24.13 -9.72 -9.07
CA THR A 7 -22.93 -9.46 -8.29
C THR A 7 -22.74 -7.94 -8.19
N PRO A 8 -22.67 -7.36 -6.98
CA PRO A 8 -22.52 -5.92 -6.83
C PRO A 8 -21.19 -5.43 -7.40
N ASP A 9 -21.19 -4.25 -8.02
CA ASP A 9 -20.00 -3.62 -8.60
C ASP A 9 -18.96 -3.30 -7.50
N PRO A 10 -17.74 -3.85 -7.56
CA PRO A 10 -16.69 -3.61 -6.56
C PRO A 10 -16.32 -2.13 -6.38
N ALA A 11 -16.53 -1.28 -7.38
CA ALA A 11 -16.27 0.16 -7.27
C ALA A 11 -17.29 0.88 -6.37
N GLN A 12 -18.45 0.27 -6.14
CA GLN A 12 -19.53 0.82 -5.31
C GLN A 12 -19.47 0.31 -3.86
N ILE A 13 -18.76 -0.78 -3.62
CA ILE A 13 -18.61 -1.38 -2.29
C ILE A 13 -17.49 -0.64 -1.55
N ARG A 14 -17.86 0.12 -0.51
CA ARG A 14 -16.91 0.79 0.37
C ARG A 14 -16.39 -0.20 1.42
N ILE A 15 -15.07 -0.39 1.46
CA ILE A 15 -14.39 -1.13 2.52
C ILE A 15 -13.99 -0.17 3.65
N ALA A 16 -13.82 1.11 3.30
CA ALA A 16 -13.59 2.23 4.20
C ALA A 16 -14.19 3.51 3.62
N ARG A 17 -14.09 4.63 4.37
CA ARG A 17 -14.60 5.94 3.94
C ARG A 17 -14.15 6.28 2.52
N ASP A 18 -12.85 6.20 2.25
CA ASP A 18 -12.29 6.62 0.97
C ASP A 18 -11.73 5.48 0.11
N PHE A 19 -11.88 4.22 0.54
CA PHE A 19 -11.42 3.04 -0.20
C PHE A 19 -12.57 2.12 -0.61
N THR A 20 -12.51 1.67 -1.86
CA THR A 20 -13.46 0.75 -2.47
C THR A 20 -12.90 -0.67 -2.54
N LEU A 21 -13.78 -1.66 -2.71
CA LEU A 21 -13.35 -3.03 -2.96
C LEU A 21 -12.55 -3.14 -4.26
N ALA A 22 -12.90 -2.35 -5.29
CA ALA A 22 -12.11 -2.29 -6.52
C ALA A 22 -10.64 -1.86 -6.28
N GLU A 23 -10.39 -0.96 -5.33
CA GLU A 23 -9.02 -0.54 -4.98
C GLU A 23 -8.25 -1.62 -4.22
N VAL A 24 -8.95 -2.43 -3.43
CA VAL A 24 -8.38 -3.58 -2.71
C VAL A 24 -7.98 -4.71 -3.67
N LEU A 25 -8.83 -5.01 -4.65
CA LEU A 25 -8.62 -6.09 -5.62
C LEU A 25 -7.69 -5.68 -6.77
N ARG A 26 -7.35 -4.39 -6.85
CA ARG A 26 -6.56 -3.85 -7.95
C ARG A 26 -5.17 -4.47 -8.00
N SER A 27 -4.78 -4.82 -9.22
CA SER A 27 -3.41 -5.04 -9.66
C SER A 27 -3.19 -4.22 -10.91
N ARG A 28 -2.26 -3.28 -10.87
CA ARG A 28 -1.97 -2.41 -12.02
C ARG A 28 -1.16 -3.12 -13.10
N GLU A 29 -0.21 -3.95 -12.69
CA GLU A 29 0.73 -4.64 -13.59
C GLU A 29 0.10 -5.84 -14.28
N HIS A 30 -0.80 -6.55 -13.57
CA HIS A 30 -1.45 -7.78 -14.04
C HIS A 30 -2.95 -7.74 -13.72
N PRO A 31 -3.73 -6.86 -14.38
CA PRO A 31 -5.16 -6.71 -14.14
C PRO A 31 -5.98 -7.98 -14.42
N GLU A 32 -5.50 -8.83 -15.31
CA GLU A 32 -6.09 -10.13 -15.67
C GLU A 32 -6.00 -11.18 -14.55
N LEU A 33 -5.11 -10.98 -13.56
CA LEU A 33 -4.90 -11.90 -12.44
C LEU A 33 -5.49 -11.40 -11.12
N GLN A 34 -6.28 -10.33 -11.16
CA GLN A 34 -6.95 -9.76 -9.99
C GLN A 34 -7.88 -10.78 -9.35
N THR A 35 -7.87 -10.83 -8.01
CA THR A 35 -8.80 -11.65 -7.24
C THR A 35 -10.23 -11.19 -7.54
N THR A 36 -11.12 -12.11 -7.88
CA THR A 36 -12.52 -11.76 -8.11
C THR A 36 -13.25 -11.61 -6.77
N PRO A 37 -14.29 -10.76 -6.67
CA PRO A 37 -15.01 -10.55 -5.40
C PRO A 37 -15.57 -11.83 -4.77
N ASP A 38 -15.98 -12.80 -5.57
CA ASP A 38 -16.47 -14.12 -5.14
C ASP A 38 -15.39 -15.02 -4.54
N GLN A 39 -14.11 -14.75 -4.83
CA GLN A 39 -12.95 -15.44 -4.25
C GLN A 39 -12.52 -14.87 -2.91
N LEU A 40 -13.17 -13.80 -2.42
CA LEU A 40 -12.95 -13.29 -1.06
C LEU A 40 -13.53 -14.26 -0.04
N THR A 41 -12.79 -15.34 0.22
CA THR A 41 -13.19 -16.35 1.18
C THR A 41 -12.65 -16.00 2.56
N GLY A 42 -13.56 -15.97 3.55
CA GLY A 42 -13.20 -15.98 4.97
C GLY A 42 -13.19 -14.60 5.64
N GLN A 43 -13.80 -14.55 6.83
CA GLN A 43 -13.84 -13.37 7.70
C GLN A 43 -12.43 -12.84 8.04
N GLN A 44 -11.41 -13.70 8.04
CA GLN A 44 -10.03 -13.35 8.36
C GLN A 44 -9.42 -12.40 7.32
N THR A 45 -9.53 -12.69 6.03
CA THR A 45 -9.05 -11.80 4.96
C THR A 45 -9.73 -10.45 5.04
N VAL A 46 -11.04 -10.41 5.32
CA VAL A 46 -11.79 -9.16 5.53
C VAL A 46 -11.26 -8.38 6.74
N ASN A 47 -10.99 -9.05 7.85
CA ASN A 47 -10.45 -8.40 9.05
C ASN A 47 -9.02 -7.89 8.83
N PHE A 48 -8.19 -8.60 8.07
CA PHE A 48 -6.83 -8.17 7.75
C PHE A 48 -6.79 -7.01 6.76
N MET A 49 -7.71 -6.98 5.79
CA MET A 49 -7.91 -5.79 4.96
C MET A 49 -8.32 -4.57 5.81
N ARG A 50 -9.14 -4.75 6.84
CA ARG A 50 -9.47 -3.66 7.78
C ARG A 50 -8.24 -3.16 8.53
N LEU A 51 -7.33 -4.07 8.93
CA LEU A 51 -6.10 -3.68 9.60
C LEU A 51 -5.18 -2.83 8.72
N THR A 52 -4.98 -3.23 7.45
CA THR A 52 -4.22 -2.41 6.49
C THR A 52 -4.92 -1.07 6.22
N HIS A 53 -6.25 -1.03 6.28
CA HIS A 53 -6.99 0.23 6.20
C HIS A 53 -6.71 1.18 7.37
N GLU A 54 -6.56 0.69 8.61
CA GLU A 54 -6.22 1.53 9.78
C GLU A 54 -4.89 2.28 9.61
N PHE A 55 -4.02 1.81 8.71
CA PHE A 55 -2.90 2.60 8.21
C PHE A 55 -3.30 3.56 7.09
N LEU A 56 -3.88 3.01 6.01
CA LEU A 56 -4.04 3.72 4.74
C LEU A 56 -4.93 4.95 4.85
N GLN A 57 -6.03 4.88 5.61
CA GLN A 57 -6.97 6.00 5.72
C GLN A 57 -6.39 7.18 6.50
N PRO A 58 -5.83 7.00 7.71
CA PRO A 58 -5.13 8.08 8.39
C PRO A 58 -3.92 8.63 7.59
N ALA A 59 -3.15 7.76 6.93
CA ALA A 59 -2.04 8.20 6.07
C ALA A 59 -2.55 9.05 4.88
N ARG A 60 -3.67 8.66 4.28
CA ARG A 60 -4.33 9.41 3.21
C ARG A 60 -4.84 10.76 3.68
N ASN A 61 -5.48 10.81 4.86
CA ASN A 61 -5.92 12.06 5.48
C ASN A 61 -4.74 13.00 5.74
N ARG A 62 -3.61 12.46 6.20
CA ARG A 62 -2.40 13.24 6.48
C ARG A 62 -1.76 13.83 5.22
N LEU A 63 -1.79 13.07 4.12
CA LEU A 63 -1.29 13.54 2.83
C LEU A 63 -2.29 14.45 2.12
N ASP A 64 -3.58 14.42 2.48
CA ASP A 64 -4.68 15.14 1.83
C ASP A 64 -4.74 14.90 0.31
N HIS A 65 -4.39 13.68 -0.12
CA HIS A 65 -4.35 13.30 -1.53
C HIS A 65 -4.97 11.94 -1.75
N ARG A 66 -5.54 11.72 -2.92
CA ARG A 66 -6.02 10.39 -3.31
C ARG A 66 -4.83 9.44 -3.48
N PHE A 67 -4.87 8.31 -2.78
CA PHE A 67 -3.96 7.21 -3.04
C PHE A 67 -4.36 6.47 -4.30
N ILE A 68 -3.37 6.14 -5.11
CA ILE A 68 -3.52 5.21 -6.22
C ILE A 68 -2.93 3.88 -5.76
N MET A 69 -3.80 2.89 -5.55
CA MET A 69 -3.38 1.54 -5.20
C MET A 69 -2.75 0.87 -6.43
N ASN A 70 -1.50 0.41 -6.28
CA ASN A 70 -0.83 -0.42 -7.28
C ASN A 70 -1.20 -1.90 -7.09
N SER A 71 -1.21 -2.33 -5.83
CA SER A 71 -1.57 -3.68 -5.40
C SER A 71 -1.99 -3.67 -3.93
N TRP A 72 -2.97 -4.50 -3.55
CA TRP A 72 -3.30 -4.73 -2.13
C TRP A 72 -3.52 -6.22 -1.86
N LEU A 73 -4.70 -6.76 -2.14
CA LEU A 73 -4.93 -8.20 -2.04
C LEU A 73 -4.45 -8.88 -3.33
N ARG A 74 -3.65 -9.94 -3.21
CA ARG A 74 -3.20 -10.74 -4.35
C ARG A 74 -3.77 -12.15 -4.30
N SER A 75 -4.06 -12.70 -5.47
CA SER A 75 -4.20 -14.16 -5.66
C SER A 75 -2.81 -14.80 -5.62
N GLU A 76 -2.72 -16.12 -5.36
CA GLU A 76 -1.42 -16.81 -5.45
C GLU A 76 -0.80 -16.71 -6.86
N ALA A 77 -1.62 -16.73 -7.90
CA ALA A 77 -1.16 -16.58 -9.27
C ALA A 77 -0.51 -15.21 -9.49
N LEU A 78 -1.18 -14.14 -9.03
CA LEU A 78 -0.63 -12.78 -9.10
C LEU A 78 0.64 -12.62 -8.28
N ASP A 79 0.66 -13.14 -7.04
CA ASP A 79 1.85 -13.06 -6.18
C ASP A 79 3.05 -13.78 -6.80
N ARG A 80 2.81 -14.88 -7.52
CA ARG A 80 3.85 -15.58 -8.28
C ARG A 80 4.42 -14.76 -9.40
N VAL A 81 3.59 -14.10 -10.19
CA VAL A 81 4.09 -13.29 -11.29
C VAL A 81 4.91 -12.11 -10.78
N VAL A 82 4.45 -11.43 -9.73
CA VAL A 82 5.16 -10.27 -9.14
C VAL A 82 6.44 -10.64 -8.38
N THR A 83 6.62 -11.92 -8.03
CA THR A 83 7.81 -12.40 -7.30
C THR A 83 8.66 -13.39 -8.12
N ASP A 84 8.72 -13.20 -9.44
CA ASP A 84 9.53 -13.98 -10.38
C ASP A 84 9.30 -15.51 -10.26
N GLY A 85 8.03 -15.90 -10.19
CA GLY A 85 7.57 -17.30 -10.12
C GLY A 85 7.55 -17.91 -8.71
N LYS A 86 7.98 -17.18 -7.67
CA LYS A 86 7.99 -17.67 -6.28
C LYS A 86 6.70 -17.28 -5.57
N VAL A 87 6.47 -17.74 -4.35
CA VAL A 87 5.44 -17.11 -3.50
C VAL A 87 6.17 -16.25 -2.51
N SER A 88 5.69 -15.02 -2.29
CA SER A 88 6.22 -14.12 -1.28
C SER A 88 6.37 -14.85 0.04
N ARG A 89 7.57 -14.81 0.63
CA ARG A 89 7.88 -15.53 1.87
C ARG A 89 6.96 -15.12 3.02
N MET A 90 6.60 -13.84 3.09
CA MET A 90 5.74 -13.31 4.15
C MET A 90 4.25 -13.41 3.83
N ARG A 91 3.88 -13.63 2.55
CA ARG A 91 2.49 -13.79 2.09
C ARG A 91 1.53 -12.66 2.51
N ARG A 92 2.03 -11.49 2.91
CA ARG A 92 1.20 -10.40 3.47
C ARG A 92 0.17 -9.88 2.46
N HIS A 93 0.52 -9.78 1.18
CA HIS A 93 -0.44 -9.45 0.12
C HIS A 93 -1.52 -10.52 -0.08
N LEU A 94 -1.21 -11.81 0.07
CA LEU A 94 -2.20 -12.89 -0.02
C LEU A 94 -3.23 -12.83 1.13
N LEU A 95 -2.82 -12.26 2.26
CA LEU A 95 -3.65 -12.11 3.45
C LEU A 95 -4.35 -10.74 3.55
N GLY A 96 -4.12 -9.82 2.61
CA GLY A 96 -4.64 -8.46 2.67
C GLY A 96 -3.95 -7.56 3.72
N LEU A 97 -2.80 -8.02 4.25
CA LEU A 97 -1.98 -7.34 5.25
C LEU A 97 -0.91 -6.42 4.64
N ALA A 98 -0.82 -6.35 3.32
CA ALA A 98 0.13 -5.48 2.64
C ALA A 98 -0.52 -4.67 1.52
N ALA A 99 0.01 -3.48 1.27
CA ALA A 99 -0.43 -2.62 0.20
C ALA A 99 0.71 -1.83 -0.43
N ASP A 100 0.66 -1.73 -1.75
CA ASP A 100 1.52 -0.92 -2.59
C ASP A 100 0.72 0.27 -3.12
N PHE A 101 1.20 1.49 -2.89
CA PHE A 101 0.45 2.68 -3.24
C PHE A 101 1.37 3.88 -3.52
N TYR A 102 0.86 4.84 -4.27
CA TYR A 102 1.52 6.10 -4.54
C TYR A 102 0.50 7.23 -4.65
N VAL A 103 0.97 8.47 -4.69
CA VAL A 103 0.18 9.65 -5.05
C VAL A 103 0.78 10.23 -6.33
N HIS A 104 -0.06 10.61 -7.29
CA HIS A 104 0.40 11.07 -8.60
C HIS A 104 1.36 12.28 -8.49
N ASP A 105 1.00 13.27 -7.67
CA ASP A 105 1.67 14.57 -7.66
C ASP A 105 2.58 14.80 -6.44
N ILE A 106 2.81 13.76 -5.63
CA ILE A 106 3.71 13.80 -4.49
C ILE A 106 4.79 12.75 -4.68
N PRO A 107 6.09 13.14 -4.72
CA PRO A 107 7.18 12.17 -4.73
C PRO A 107 7.12 11.25 -3.50
N ALA A 108 7.40 9.96 -3.67
CA ALA A 108 7.28 8.97 -2.61
C ALA A 108 8.19 9.25 -1.40
N GLN A 109 9.31 9.95 -1.59
CA GLN A 109 10.17 10.42 -0.50
C GLN A 109 9.45 11.46 0.38
N ILE A 110 8.68 12.36 -0.25
CA ILE A 110 7.88 13.37 0.45
C ILE A 110 6.69 12.71 1.14
N MET A 111 6.07 11.70 0.50
CA MET A 111 5.05 10.87 1.14
C MET A 111 5.60 10.19 2.40
N LEU A 112 6.75 9.52 2.30
CA LEU A 112 7.39 8.81 3.41
C LEU A 112 7.66 9.77 4.58
N ARG A 113 8.28 10.92 4.33
CA ARG A 113 8.55 11.92 5.37
C ARG A 113 7.27 12.40 6.05
N THR A 114 6.24 12.69 5.28
CA THR A 114 4.98 13.22 5.81
C THR A 114 4.29 12.18 6.70
N ILE A 115 4.28 10.91 6.28
CA ILE A 115 3.76 9.79 7.06
C ILE A 115 4.62 9.57 8.32
N ALA A 116 5.95 9.54 8.20
CA ALA A 116 6.88 9.21 9.27
C ALA A 116 7.00 10.27 10.37
N ARG A 117 6.64 11.54 10.11
CA ARG A 117 6.79 12.65 11.08
C ARG A 117 6.02 12.46 12.40
N ASN A 118 4.86 11.80 12.36
CA ASN A 118 4.02 11.54 13.53
C ASN A 118 3.63 10.05 13.53
N PRO A 119 4.58 9.15 13.83
CA PRO A 119 4.41 7.71 13.59
C PRO A 119 3.42 7.05 14.53
N GLU A 120 3.16 7.66 15.70
CA GLU A 120 2.34 7.11 16.77
C GLU A 120 0.85 6.98 16.40
N ASP A 121 0.34 7.87 15.54
CA ASP A 121 -1.09 7.91 15.18
C ASP A 121 -1.49 6.91 14.08
N LEU A 122 -0.53 6.15 13.58
CA LEU A 122 -0.71 5.25 12.44
C LEU A 122 -0.36 3.83 12.88
N VAL A 123 -0.83 2.81 12.17
CA VAL A 123 -0.54 1.40 12.53
C VAL A 123 0.19 0.73 11.38
N TRP A 124 1.49 0.47 11.50
CA TRP A 124 2.21 -0.33 10.50
C TRP A 124 3.32 -1.14 11.15
N ASP A 125 3.63 -2.27 10.53
CA ASP A 125 4.73 -3.14 10.91
C ASP A 125 6.01 -2.79 10.15
N ARG A 126 5.90 -2.69 8.82
CA ARG A 126 6.97 -2.22 7.92
C ARG A 126 6.43 -1.18 6.96
N LEU A 127 7.17 -0.09 6.75
CA LEU A 127 6.92 0.88 5.70
C LEU A 127 8.18 0.98 4.82
N CYS A 128 8.04 0.68 3.54
CA CYS A 128 9.13 0.63 2.58
C CYS A 128 8.92 1.67 1.48
N LEU A 129 9.96 2.41 1.16
CA LEU A 129 10.06 3.24 -0.04
C LEU A 129 10.72 2.44 -1.16
N TYR A 130 10.03 2.31 -2.29
CA TYR A 130 10.64 1.88 -3.55
C TYR A 130 10.96 3.13 -4.36
N SER A 131 12.18 3.64 -4.20
CA SER A 131 12.57 4.97 -4.67
C SER A 131 12.56 5.07 -6.19
N ARG A 132 12.98 3.99 -6.87
CA ARG A 132 13.02 3.87 -8.34
C ARG A 132 11.64 3.78 -8.97
N GLU A 133 10.67 3.28 -8.21
CA GLU A 133 9.29 3.07 -8.66
C GLU A 133 8.34 4.19 -8.21
N ASN A 134 8.87 5.17 -7.46
CA ASN A 134 8.11 6.27 -6.87
C ASN A 134 6.84 5.81 -6.15
N ARG A 135 6.95 4.76 -5.33
CA ARG A 135 5.83 4.20 -4.55
C ARG A 135 6.25 3.79 -3.14
N LEU A 136 5.26 3.63 -2.28
CA LEU A 136 5.41 3.04 -0.96
C LEU A 136 4.80 1.64 -0.92
N HIS A 137 5.35 0.82 -0.04
CA HIS A 137 4.83 -0.46 0.38
C HIS A 137 4.63 -0.44 1.88
N VAL A 138 3.49 -0.92 2.36
CA VAL A 138 3.23 -1.10 3.79
C VAL A 138 2.88 -2.55 4.07
N ASP A 139 3.45 -3.08 5.15
CA ASP A 139 2.99 -4.30 5.82
C ASP A 139 2.31 -3.90 7.13
N THR A 140 1.21 -4.56 7.45
CA THR A 140 0.61 -4.57 8.79
C THR A 140 0.72 -5.98 9.41
N CYS A 141 0.71 -6.02 10.74
CA CYS A 141 0.88 -7.23 11.51
C CYS A 141 -0.35 -7.41 12.41
N PRO A 142 -1.04 -8.57 12.36
CA PRO A 142 -2.14 -8.86 13.27
C PRO A 142 -1.73 -8.65 14.73
N TRP A 143 -2.63 -8.14 15.57
CA TRP A 143 -2.29 -7.80 16.97
C TRP A 143 -1.87 -9.03 17.79
N GLU A 144 -2.29 -10.23 17.38
CA GLU A 144 -1.90 -11.50 18.01
C GLU A 144 -0.41 -11.81 17.86
N GLU A 145 0.25 -11.21 16.87
CA GLU A 145 1.70 -11.34 16.63
C GLU A 145 2.51 -10.29 17.42
N GLY A 146 1.85 -9.41 18.19
CA GLY A 146 2.45 -8.36 19.01
C GLY A 146 2.18 -6.94 18.51
N PRO A 147 2.74 -5.90 19.19
CA PRO A 147 2.57 -4.52 18.76
C PRO A 147 3.28 -4.25 17.41
N PRO A 148 2.83 -3.25 16.64
CA PRO A 148 3.46 -2.91 15.37
C PRO A 148 4.93 -2.51 15.55
N ARG A 149 5.83 -3.10 14.74
CA ARG A 149 7.30 -2.93 14.92
C ARG A 149 7.86 -1.60 14.41
N LYS A 150 7.12 -0.88 13.56
CA LYS A 150 7.51 0.44 13.03
C LYS A 150 8.84 0.45 12.27
N LEU A 151 9.13 -0.61 11.53
CA LEU A 151 10.36 -0.71 10.74
C LEU A 151 10.24 0.11 9.46
N PHE A 152 11.36 0.72 9.05
CA PHE A 152 11.45 1.50 7.81
C PHE A 152 12.47 0.89 6.87
N TYR A 153 12.14 0.88 5.57
CA TYR A 153 13.03 0.41 4.53
C TYR A 153 13.09 1.41 3.37
N ILE A 154 14.25 1.54 2.75
CA ILE A 154 14.46 2.23 1.48
C ILE A 154 15.13 1.25 0.54
N ASP A 155 14.45 0.89 -0.55
CA ASP A 155 14.93 -0.09 -1.54
C ASP A 155 15.52 -1.35 -0.87
N TRP A 156 14.77 -1.89 0.11
CA TRP A 156 15.11 -3.08 0.91
C TRP A 156 16.21 -2.92 1.96
N VAL A 157 16.76 -1.72 2.13
CA VAL A 157 17.71 -1.41 3.21
C VAL A 157 16.94 -0.88 4.40
N GLU A 158 17.05 -1.55 5.56
CA GLU A 158 16.45 -1.07 6.80
C GLU A 158 17.15 0.22 7.26
N VAL A 159 16.35 1.20 7.66
CA VAL A 159 16.84 2.51 8.11
C VAL A 159 16.12 2.94 9.39
N SER A 160 16.73 3.83 10.16
CA SER A 160 16.03 4.48 11.27
C SER A 160 14.93 5.42 10.75
N ILE A 161 13.95 5.71 11.61
CA ILE A 161 12.90 6.69 11.30
C ILE A 161 13.47 8.08 11.02
N ASP A 162 14.51 8.49 11.77
CA ASP A 162 15.19 9.77 11.56
C ASP A 162 15.83 9.84 10.17
N LEU A 163 16.48 8.76 9.74
CA LEU A 163 17.07 8.66 8.42
C LEU A 163 15.99 8.65 7.34
N ALA A 164 14.87 7.96 7.55
CA ALA A 164 13.73 7.99 6.62
C ALA A 164 13.14 9.40 6.44
N ILE A 165 13.07 10.19 7.52
CA ILE A 165 12.63 11.59 7.49
C ILE A 165 13.64 12.46 6.72
N GLN A 166 14.95 12.25 6.95
CA GLN A 166 16.04 13.01 6.32
C GLN A 166 16.28 12.65 4.84
N PHE A 167 15.99 11.42 4.42
CA PHE A 167 16.24 10.95 3.05
C PHE A 167 15.56 11.82 1.97
N SER A 168 14.49 12.54 2.34
CA SER A 168 13.78 13.47 1.47
C SER A 168 14.44 14.84 1.26
N THR A 169 15.42 15.24 2.10
CA THR A 169 16.08 16.56 1.97
C THR A 169 17.23 16.59 0.97
N ALA A 170 17.68 15.43 0.49
CA ALA A 170 18.88 15.32 -0.36
C ALA A 170 18.62 15.38 -1.88
N GLY A 171 17.43 15.82 -2.34
CA GLY A 171 17.01 15.62 -3.73
C GLY A 171 16.37 16.79 -4.48
N LEU A 172 16.37 18.02 -3.96
CA LEU A 172 15.92 19.20 -4.70
C LEU A 172 17.04 20.25 -4.70
N GLY A 173 18.02 20.06 -5.58
CA GLY A 173 18.94 21.13 -5.97
C GLY A 173 18.17 22.23 -6.73
N PRO A 174 18.61 23.50 -6.66
CA PRO A 174 17.90 24.61 -7.27
C PRO A 174 17.77 24.41 -8.78
N SER A 175 16.60 24.75 -9.29
CA SER A 175 16.26 24.90 -10.70
C SER A 175 17.43 25.49 -11.49
N GLN A 176 17.94 24.76 -12.48
CA GLN A 176 18.76 25.37 -13.51
C GLN A 176 17.88 26.33 -14.33
N GLY A 177 17.86 27.59 -13.91
CA GLY A 177 17.57 28.70 -14.81
C GLY A 177 18.65 28.73 -15.87
N GLY A 178 18.36 28.08 -17.01
CA GLY A 178 19.15 28.20 -18.23
C GLY A 178 18.92 29.57 -18.84
N GLY A 179 19.61 30.58 -18.28
CA GLY A 179 19.84 31.85 -18.95
C GLY A 179 20.78 31.62 -20.13
N THR A 180 20.32 32.02 -21.30
CA THR A 180 21.08 32.14 -22.54
C THR A 180 22.19 33.18 -22.38
N PRO A 181 23.29 33.00 -23.12
CA PRO A 181 23.77 34.05 -24.00
C PRO A 181 23.61 33.66 -25.48
#